data_AF-A0A964K2G6-F1
#
_entry.id   AF-A0A964K2G6-F1
#
_cell.length_a   1.000
_cell.length_b   1.000
_cell.length_c   1.000
_cell.angle_alpha   90.00
_cell.angle_beta   90.00
_cell.angle_gamma   90.00
#
_symmetry.space_group_name_H-M   'P 1'
#
loop_
_entity.id
_entity.type
_entity.pdbx_description
1 polymer ?
#
loop_
_entity_poly.entity_id
_entity_poly.type
_entity_poly.pdbx_seq_one_letter_code
_entity_poly.pdbx_strand_id
1 'polypeptide(L)'
;MLWFPTMGDEGEKLSLRPEHPILARLLSYWIERRQGRQFPARRDIDPLDFPYALGNISLIDVFHSPLRFRYRLVGTRITEQIGVEMTGRWLDDVPYPDYREILVSLYSRVVASR
;
A
#
# COMPACT_ATOMS: atom_id res chain seq x y z
N MET A 1 -21.32 -1.03 -9.99
CA MET A 1 -20.62 0.23 -10.33
C MET A 1 -19.77 0.60 -9.13
N LEU A 2 -18.49 0.19 -9.13
CA LEU A 2 -17.58 0.47 -8.03
C LEU A 2 -17.12 1.92 -8.16
N TRP A 3 -17.45 2.73 -7.16
CA TRP A 3 -17.04 4.13 -7.07
C TRP A 3 -15.55 4.18 -6.74
N PHE A 4 -14.71 4.37 -7.74
CA PHE A 4 -13.34 4.85 -7.54
C PHE A 4 -13.42 6.38 -7.54
N PRO A 5 -13.21 7.08 -6.41
CA PRO A 5 -13.19 8.53 -6.44
C PRO A 5 -12.06 8.97 -7.37
N THR A 6 -12.39 9.85 -8.31
CA THR A 6 -11.39 10.72 -8.93
C THR A 6 -10.75 11.51 -7.78
N MET A 7 -9.57 11.10 -7.32
CA MET A 7 -8.75 11.99 -6.51
C MET A 7 -8.48 13.19 -7.40
N GLY A 8 -9.13 14.31 -7.08
CA GLY A 8 -8.89 15.56 -7.74
C GLY A 8 -7.38 15.85 -7.70
N ASP A 9 -6.92 16.53 -8.74
CA ASP A 9 -5.83 17.50 -8.61
C ASP A 9 -6.02 18.20 -7.27
N GLU A 10 -5.13 17.95 -6.33
CA GLU A 10 -4.35 18.95 -5.60
C GLU A 10 -3.35 18.18 -4.73
N GLY A 11 -2.09 18.61 -4.76
CA GLY A 11 -1.07 18.24 -3.78
C GLY A 11 -1.39 18.80 -2.40
N GLU A 12 -2.61 18.59 -1.92
CA GLU A 12 -3.00 18.91 -0.57
C GLU A 12 -2.12 18.06 0.34
N LYS A 13 -1.30 18.72 1.16
CA LYS A 13 -0.54 18.09 2.23
C LYS A 13 -1.54 17.30 3.05
N LEU A 14 -1.68 16.00 2.76
CA LEU A 14 -2.36 15.05 3.62
C LEU A 14 -1.80 15.32 5.00
N SER A 15 -2.63 15.89 5.87
CA SER A 15 -2.27 16.05 7.25
C SER A 15 -1.84 14.65 7.69
N LEU A 16 -0.60 14.49 8.16
CA LEU A 16 -0.04 13.18 8.51
C LEU A 16 -0.77 12.56 9.74
N ARG A 17 -1.93 13.10 10.11
CA ARG A 17 -2.82 12.63 11.15
C ARG A 17 -4.03 12.02 10.47
N PRO A 18 -4.01 10.73 10.15
CA PRO A 18 -5.21 10.07 9.68
C PRO A 18 -6.30 10.19 10.75
N GLU A 19 -7.47 10.70 10.39
CA GLU A 19 -8.64 10.76 11.28
C GLU A 19 -9.11 9.34 11.65
N HIS A 20 -8.86 8.36 10.78
CA HIS A 20 -9.26 6.97 11.00
C HIS A 20 -8.39 6.29 12.08
N PRO A 21 -8.98 5.74 13.15
CA PRO A 21 -8.23 5.24 14.32
C PRO A 21 -7.28 4.08 14.00
N ILE A 22 -7.64 3.20 13.06
CA ILE A 22 -6.75 2.11 12.62
C ILE A 22 -5.49 2.66 11.96
N LEU A 23 -5.63 3.68 11.11
CA LEU A 23 -4.50 4.28 10.40
C LEU A 23 -3.63 5.08 11.37
N ALA A 24 -4.24 5.79 12.34
CA ALA A 24 -3.50 6.49 13.39
C ALA A 24 -2.66 5.52 14.22
N ARG A 25 -3.26 4.40 14.64
CA ARG A 25 -2.55 3.37 15.43
C ARG A 25 -1.42 2.72 14.62
N LEU A 26 -1.67 2.37 13.36
CA LEU A 26 -0.66 1.78 12.48
C LEU A 26 0.47 2.76 12.16
N LEU A 27 0.16 4.05 11.99
CA LEU A 27 1.16 5.09 11.78
C LEU A 27 2.04 5.29 13.02
N SER A 28 1.46 5.30 14.22
CA SER A 28 2.23 5.35 15.47
C SER A 28 3.22 4.18 15.56
N TYR A 29 2.76 2.97 15.26
CA TYR A 29 3.63 1.79 15.17
C TYR A 29 4.74 1.97 14.12
N TRP A 30 4.40 2.44 12.92
CA TRP A 30 5.36 2.67 11.84
C TRP A 30 6.44 3.70 12.23
N ILE A 31 6.04 4.78 12.89
CA ILE A 31 6.95 5.82 13.39
C ILE A 31 7.88 5.27 14.48
N GLU A 32 7.38 4.42 15.38
CA GLU A 32 8.20 3.78 16.39
C GLU A 32 9.24 2.83 15.77
N ARG A 33 8.85 2.02 14.77
CA ARG A 33 9.75 1.06 14.12
C ARG A 33 10.77 1.69 13.18
N ARG A 34 10.57 2.92 12.69
CA ARG A 34 11.54 3.57 11.80
C ARG A 34 12.89 3.86 12.47
N GLN A 35 12.93 3.95 13.82
CA GLN A 35 14.16 4.12 14.61
C GLN A 35 15.05 5.25 14.07
N GLY A 36 14.45 6.42 13.83
CA GLY A 36 15.15 7.60 13.30
C GLY A 36 15.34 7.65 11.78
N ARG A 37 15.18 6.54 11.04
CA ARG A 37 15.24 6.51 9.56
C ARG A 37 13.98 7.08 8.92
N GLN A 38 14.01 7.34 7.62
CA GLN A 38 12.83 7.80 6.87
C GLN A 38 11.67 6.80 6.93
N PHE A 39 11.97 5.50 6.91
CA PHE A 39 11.01 4.40 7.02
C PHE A 39 11.64 3.18 7.71
N PRO A 40 10.83 2.30 8.36
CA PRO A 40 11.30 1.03 8.90
C PRO A 40 11.78 0.11 7.77
N ALA A 41 12.78 -0.74 8.04
CA ALA A 41 13.11 -1.84 7.14
C ALA A 41 12.09 -2.98 7.34
N ARG A 42 11.98 -3.85 6.33
CA ARG A 42 11.03 -4.98 6.38
C ARG A 42 11.21 -5.87 7.61
N ARG A 43 12.44 -6.06 8.08
CA ARG A 43 12.76 -6.87 9.29
C ARG A 43 12.32 -6.24 10.60
N ASP A 44 12.06 -4.93 10.61
CA ASP A 44 11.65 -4.18 11.81
C ASP A 44 10.13 -4.24 12.01
N ILE A 45 9.42 -4.85 11.06
CA ILE A 45 7.96 -4.96 11.03
C ILE A 45 7.57 -6.42 11.31
N ASP A 46 6.95 -6.63 12.46
CA ASP A 46 6.29 -7.88 12.82
C ASP A 46 4.78 -7.77 12.60
N PRO A 47 4.19 -8.51 11.64
CA PRO A 47 2.75 -8.54 11.41
C PRO A 47 1.90 -8.84 12.65
N LEU A 48 2.45 -9.55 13.65
CA LEU A 48 1.76 -9.88 14.89
C LEU A 48 1.56 -8.68 15.82
N ASP A 49 2.27 -7.58 15.58
CA ASP A 49 2.09 -6.32 16.32
C ASP A 49 0.79 -5.58 15.90
N PHE A 50 0.26 -5.87 14.71
CA PHE A 50 -0.91 -5.16 14.15
C PHE A 50 -1.93 -6.07 13.46
N PRO A 51 -2.41 -7.16 14.09
CA PRO A 51 -3.38 -8.09 13.49
C PRO A 51 -4.68 -7.38 13.06
N TYR A 52 -5.06 -6.32 13.77
CA TYR A 52 -6.23 -5.49 13.47
C TYR A 52 -6.19 -4.79 12.10
N ALA A 53 -4.99 -4.63 11.52
CA ALA A 53 -4.78 -3.96 10.24
C ALA A 53 -4.45 -4.91 9.09
N LEU A 54 -4.11 -6.18 9.35
CA LEU A 54 -3.59 -7.11 8.34
C LEU A 54 -4.54 -7.35 7.16
N GLY A 55 -5.85 -7.39 7.41
CA GLY A 55 -6.84 -7.51 6.33
C GLY A 55 -6.82 -6.34 5.34
N ASN A 56 -6.23 -5.19 5.71
CA ASN A 56 -6.14 -3.97 4.90
C ASN A 56 -4.70 -3.68 4.42
N ILE A 57 -3.79 -4.66 4.45
CA ILE A 57 -2.39 -4.46 4.07
C ILE A 57 -2.06 -5.31 2.84
N SER A 58 -1.38 -4.70 1.87
CA SER A 58 -0.74 -5.43 0.76
C SER A 58 0.77 -5.35 0.90
N LEU A 59 1.45 -6.47 0.63
CA LEU A 59 2.90 -6.54 0.54
C LEU A 59 3.31 -6.77 -0.91
N ILE A 60 4.13 -5.87 -1.43
CA ILE A 60 4.51 -5.84 -2.84
C ILE A 60 6.01 -6.14 -2.97
N ASP A 61 6.33 -7.07 -3.86
CA ASP A 61 7.67 -7.29 -4.38
C ASP A 61 7.98 -6.32 -5.50
N VAL A 62 9.16 -5.70 -5.42
CA VAL A 62 9.69 -4.81 -6.45
C VAL A 62 10.80 -5.55 -7.19
N PHE A 63 10.57 -5.79 -8.49
CA PHE A 63 11.56 -6.32 -9.41
C PHE A 63 12.15 -5.15 -10.19
N HIS A 64 13.48 -5.12 -10.31
CA HIS A 64 14.19 -4.08 -11.04
C HIS A 64 14.70 -4.66 -12.36
N SER A 65 14.73 -3.84 -13.41
CA SER A 65 15.25 -4.19 -14.75
C SER A 65 14.52 -5.36 -15.46
N PRO A 66 13.27 -5.19 -15.91
CA PRO A 66 12.46 -3.97 -15.88
C PRO A 66 11.78 -3.73 -14.53
N LEU A 67 11.39 -2.48 -14.25
CA LEU A 67 10.64 -2.15 -13.04
C LEU A 67 9.25 -2.82 -13.12
N ARG A 68 9.01 -3.81 -12.25
CA ARG A 68 7.74 -4.54 -12.17
C ARG A 68 7.35 -4.83 -10.73
N PHE A 69 6.06 -5.01 -10.50
CA PHE A 69 5.49 -5.17 -9.17
C PHE A 69 4.66 -6.45 -9.08
N ARG A 70 4.92 -7.27 -8.06
CA ARG A 70 4.13 -8.47 -7.78
C ARG A 70 3.57 -8.40 -6.38
N TYR A 71 2.28 -8.68 -6.21
CA TYR A 71 1.68 -8.77 -4.89
C TYR A 71 2.14 -10.06 -4.22
N ARG A 72 3.00 -9.96 -3.19
CA ARG A 72 3.36 -11.12 -2.36
C ARG A 72 2.17 -11.55 -1.49
N LEU A 73 1.41 -10.58 -0.99
CA LEU A 73 0.25 -10.80 -0.13
C LEU A 73 -0.72 -9.63 -0.33
N VAL A 74 -2.01 -9.93 -0.38
CA VAL A 74 -3.09 -8.95 -0.31
C VAL A 74 -3.99 -9.31 0.87
N GLY A 75 -4.28 -8.31 1.70
CA GLY A 75 -5.14 -8.49 2.87
C GLY A 75 -6.57 -8.85 2.47
N THR A 76 -7.23 -9.69 3.25
CA THR A 76 -8.55 -10.25 2.93
C THR A 76 -9.64 -9.21 2.70
N ARG A 77 -9.66 -8.11 3.47
CA ARG A 77 -10.65 -7.03 3.29
C ARG A 77 -10.45 -6.29 1.97
N ILE A 78 -9.20 -6.16 1.51
CA ILE A 78 -8.91 -5.58 0.18
C ILE A 78 -9.46 -6.52 -0.90
N THR A 79 -9.20 -7.83 -0.80
CA THR A 79 -9.73 -8.82 -1.74
C THR A 79 -11.26 -8.80 -1.77
N GLU A 80 -11.92 -8.73 -0.61
CA GLU A 80 -13.38 -8.66 -0.49
C GLU A 80 -13.96 -7.40 -1.15
N GLN A 81 -13.30 -6.24 -0.99
CA GLN A 81 -13.73 -4.96 -1.56
C GLN A 81 -13.52 -4.87 -3.07
N ILE A 82 -12.37 -5.35 -3.55
CA ILE A 82 -12.01 -5.31 -4.97
C ILE A 82 -12.68 -6.45 -5.75
N GLY A 83 -13.01 -7.55 -5.07
CA GLY A 83 -13.61 -8.75 -5.67
C GLY A 83 -12.62 -9.58 -6.49
N VAL A 84 -11.32 -9.30 -6.39
CA VAL A 84 -10.27 -9.96 -7.17
C VAL A 84 -9.12 -10.36 -6.25
N GLU A 85 -8.82 -11.65 -6.20
CA GLU A 85 -7.66 -12.16 -5.46
C GLU A 85 -6.37 -11.87 -6.24
N MET A 86 -5.61 -10.90 -5.75
CA MET A 86 -4.39 -10.41 -6.39
C MET A 86 -3.11 -11.01 -5.80
N THR A 87 -3.18 -11.78 -4.70
CA THR A 87 -2.01 -12.45 -4.13
C THR A 87 -1.33 -13.35 -5.16
N GLY A 88 -0.01 -13.19 -5.32
CA GLY A 88 0.82 -13.89 -6.29
C GLY A 88 0.79 -13.30 -7.71
N ARG A 89 -0.13 -12.37 -8.00
CA ARG A 89 -0.30 -11.79 -9.35
C ARG A 89 0.56 -10.54 -9.55
N TRP A 90 0.76 -10.19 -10.81
CA TRP A 90 1.43 -8.96 -11.20
C TRP A 90 0.47 -7.77 -11.09
N LEU A 91 1.01 -6.59 -10.83
CA LEU A 91 0.23 -5.35 -10.91
C LEU A 91 -0.35 -5.16 -12.33
N ASP A 92 0.36 -5.64 -13.35
CA ASP A 92 -0.10 -5.68 -14.74
C ASP A 92 -1.47 -6.40 -14.88
N ASP A 93 -1.76 -7.37 -14.00
CA ASP A 93 -2.97 -8.19 -14.02
C ASP A 93 -4.18 -7.50 -13.34
N VAL A 94 -4.01 -6.29 -12.78
CA VAL A 94 -5.13 -5.53 -12.20
C VAL A 94 -6.15 -5.23 -13.31
N PRO A 95 -7.42 -5.65 -13.18
CA PRO A 95 -8.39 -5.62 -14.28
C PRO A 95 -9.01 -4.22 -14.52
N TYR A 96 -8.63 -3.22 -13.73
CA TYR A 96 -9.11 -1.84 -13.82
C TYR A 96 -8.00 -0.94 -14.34
N PRO A 97 -7.97 -0.58 -15.65
CA PRO A 97 -6.86 0.15 -16.26
C PRO A 97 -6.50 1.46 -15.55
N ASP A 98 -7.48 2.33 -15.29
CA ASP A 98 -7.23 3.63 -14.65
C ASP A 98 -6.64 3.46 -13.24
N TYR A 99 -7.16 2.50 -12.47
CA TYR A 99 -6.64 2.20 -11.15
C TYR A 99 -5.23 1.60 -11.21
N ARG A 100 -4.98 0.74 -12.19
CA ARG A 100 -3.65 0.15 -12.43
C ARG A 100 -2.63 1.24 -12.72
N GLU A 101 -2.95 2.22 -13.57
CA GLU A 101 -2.06 3.34 -13.89
C GLU A 101 -1.72 4.18 -12.66
N ILE A 102 -2.71 4.46 -11.80
CA ILE A 102 -2.50 5.13 -10.51
C ILE A 102 -1.53 4.33 -9.64
N LEU A 103 -1.71 3.01 -9.54
CA LEU A 103 -0.84 2.14 -8.74
C LEU A 103 0.59 2.07 -9.31
N VAL A 104 0.76 1.98 -10.63
CA VAL A 104 2.08 2.05 -11.28
C VAL A 104 2.78 3.34 -10.89
N SER A 105 2.10 4.48 -11.03
CA SER A 105 2.65 5.80 -10.71
C SER A 105 3.04 5.90 -9.23
N LEU A 106 2.14 5.50 -8.32
CA LEU A 106 2.37 5.56 -6.88
C LEU A 106 3.55 4.68 -6.46
N TYR A 107 3.60 3.43 -6.92
CA TYR A 107 4.66 2.50 -6.54
C TYR A 107 6.01 2.92 -7.13
N SER A 108 6.02 3.41 -8.37
CA SER A 108 7.24 3.92 -9.02
C SER A 108 7.81 5.13 -8.28
N ARG A 109 6.95 6.06 -7.82
CA ARG A 109 7.39 7.21 -7.00
C ARG A 109 8.05 6.78 -5.69
N VAL A 110 7.49 5.79 -5.00
CA VAL A 110 8.06 5.26 -3.75
C VAL A 110 9.41 4.59 -3.99
N VAL A 111 9.57 3.88 -5.10
CA VAL A 111 10.85 3.26 -5.47
C VAL A 111 11.90 4.31 -5.80
N ALA A 112 11.51 5.38 -6.51
CA ALA A 112 12.42 6.48 -6.86
C ALA A 112 12.82 7.38 -5.67
N SER A 113 12.04 7.39 -4.59
CA SER A 113 12.29 8.25 -3.42
C SER A 113 13.07 7.57 -2.29
N ARG A 114 13.63 6.38 -2.53
CA ARG A 114 14.38 5.59 -1.54
C ARG A 114 15.86 5.90 -1.52
#